data_AF-A0A2D4GTF6-F1
#
_entry.id   AF-A0A2D4GTF6-F1
#
_cell.length_a   1.000
_cell.length_b   1.000
_cell.length_c   1.000
_cell.angle_alpha   90.00
_cell.angle_beta   90.00
_cell.angle_gamma   90.00
#
_symmetry.space_group_name_H-M   'P 1'
#
loop_
_entity.id
_entity.type
_entity.pdbx_description
1 polymer ?
#
loop_
_entity_poly.entity_id
_entity_poly.type
_entity_poly.pdbx_seq_one_letter_code
_entity_poly.pdbx_strand_id
1 'polypeptide(L)'
;YTSRYVLKAGQTVTIWAANAGVTASPPSDLIWKNQNSWGTGKDVKVLLKNSQGEEVAQRSTVFKTTLLEAEEGEEVEEEPVEAVEEEDLFHQQGDPRGANRSCAIM
;
A
#
# COMPACT_ATOMS: atom_id res chain seq x y z
N TYR A 1 9.29 -3.40 22.76
CA TYR A 1 8.77 -4.54 23.54
C TYR A 1 9.05 -4.34 25.02
N THR A 2 8.41 -5.09 25.92
CA THR A 2 8.77 -5.12 27.36
C THR A 2 9.80 -6.21 27.62
N SER A 3 10.62 -6.09 28.68
CA SER A 3 11.68 -7.06 29.01
C SER A 3 11.17 -8.49 29.29
N ARG A 4 9.88 -8.67 29.60
CA ARG A 4 9.23 -9.98 29.83
C ARG A 4 8.42 -10.49 28.62
N TYR A 5 8.53 -9.82 27.47
CA TYR A 5 7.82 -10.25 26.26
C TYR A 5 8.56 -11.39 25.56
N VAL A 6 7.83 -12.45 25.17
CA VAL A 6 8.38 -13.62 24.46
C VAL A 6 7.47 -13.96 23.30
N LEU A 7 8.01 -13.90 22.08
CA LEU A 7 7.39 -14.47 20.89
C LEU A 7 7.83 -15.95 20.78
N LYS A 8 6.89 -16.89 20.76
CA LYS A 8 7.21 -18.32 20.60
C LYS A 8 7.44 -18.67 19.13
N ALA A 9 8.15 -19.76 18.88
CA ALA A 9 8.33 -20.30 17.53
C ALA A 9 6.96 -20.52 16.84
N GLY A 10 6.85 -20.11 15.58
CA GLY A 10 5.62 -20.20 14.78
C GLY A 10 4.50 -19.23 15.17
N GLN A 11 4.67 -18.37 16.18
CA GLN A 11 3.70 -17.34 16.53
C GLN A 11 3.99 -16.00 15.85
N THR A 12 2.95 -15.20 15.64
CA THR A 12 3.00 -13.82 15.15
C THR A 12 2.71 -12.83 16.28
N VAL A 13 3.06 -11.56 16.04
CA VAL A 13 2.65 -10.42 16.89
C VAL A 13 2.35 -9.22 16.02
N THR A 14 1.21 -8.58 16.27
CA THR A 14 0.74 -7.38 15.59
C THR A 14 0.91 -6.18 16.51
N ILE A 15 1.55 -5.12 16.00
CA ILE A 15 1.64 -3.83 16.69
C ILE A 15 0.68 -2.86 16.02
N TRP A 16 -0.47 -2.66 16.65
CA TRP A 16 -1.53 -1.77 16.20
C TRP A 16 -1.24 -0.31 16.60
N ALA A 17 -1.71 0.64 15.79
CA ALA A 17 -1.73 2.05 16.16
C ALA A 17 -2.72 2.33 17.31
N ALA A 18 -2.47 3.39 18.08
CA ALA A 18 -3.32 3.82 19.20
C ALA A 18 -4.78 4.08 18.78
N ASN A 19 -4.99 4.62 17.58
CA ASN A 19 -6.31 4.91 17.02
C ASN A 19 -6.86 3.82 16.08
N ALA A 20 -6.31 2.60 16.10
CA ALA A 20 -6.76 1.50 15.24
C ALA A 20 -8.13 0.90 15.63
N GLY A 21 -8.68 1.27 16.80
CA GLY A 21 -9.95 0.72 17.32
C GLY A 21 -9.86 -0.72 17.86
N VAL A 22 -8.67 -1.32 17.85
CA VAL A 22 -8.43 -2.70 18.30
C VAL A 22 -8.14 -2.75 19.81
N THR A 23 -8.77 -3.70 20.50
CA THR A 23 -8.49 -4.00 21.92
C THR A 23 -7.18 -4.78 22.06
N ALA A 24 -6.32 -4.39 23.02
CA ALA A 24 -5.07 -5.10 23.29
C ALA A 24 -5.32 -6.55 23.75
N SER A 25 -4.66 -7.52 23.12
CA SER A 25 -4.68 -8.94 23.52
C SER A 25 -3.25 -9.51 23.54
N PRO A 26 -2.44 -9.19 24.57
CA PRO A 26 -1.09 -9.74 24.68
C PRO A 26 -1.11 -11.28 24.86
N PRO A 27 -0.19 -12.03 24.22
CA PRO A 27 1.00 -11.55 23.53
C PRO A 27 0.80 -11.21 22.03
N SER A 28 -0.30 -11.63 21.40
CA SER A 28 -0.49 -11.47 19.94
C SER A 28 -0.70 -10.02 19.50
N ASP A 29 -1.45 -9.25 20.27
CA ASP A 29 -1.94 -7.93 19.85
C ASP A 29 -1.52 -6.84 20.84
N LEU A 30 -0.59 -6.00 20.39
CA LEU A 30 0.01 -4.92 21.18
C LEU A 30 -0.40 -3.56 20.60
N ILE A 31 -0.67 -2.58 21.46
CA ILE A 31 -1.03 -1.22 21.03
C ILE A 31 0.17 -0.28 21.22
N TRP A 32 0.56 0.41 20.14
CA TRP A 32 1.56 1.48 20.18
C TRP A 32 0.92 2.77 20.72
N LYS A 33 0.72 2.81 22.04
CA LYS A 33 -0.10 3.79 22.79
C LYS A 33 0.01 5.27 22.36
N ASN A 34 1.17 5.70 21.88
CA ASN A 34 1.47 7.10 21.56
C ASN A 34 1.73 7.32 20.05
N GLN A 35 1.31 6.42 19.16
CA GLN A 35 1.39 6.58 17.70
C GLN A 35 0.05 6.26 17.05
N ASN A 36 -0.48 7.22 16.30
CA ASN A 36 -1.63 7.02 15.42
C ASN A 36 -1.21 6.38 14.10
N SER A 37 -2.18 5.84 13.36
CA SER A 37 -1.94 5.26 12.04
C SER A 37 -1.30 6.27 11.08
N TRP A 38 -0.28 5.83 10.35
CA TRP A 38 0.39 6.59 9.32
C TRP A 38 -0.54 6.99 8.17
N GLY A 39 -1.64 6.24 7.97
CA GLY A 39 -2.49 6.30 6.78
C GLY A 39 -1.98 5.40 5.65
N THR A 40 -2.71 5.39 4.54
CA THR A 40 -2.29 4.78 3.26
C THR A 40 -1.46 5.77 2.43
N GLY A 41 -0.94 5.33 1.28
CA GLY A 41 -0.30 6.24 0.31
C GLY A 41 1.09 6.76 0.70
N LYS A 42 1.80 6.07 1.60
CA LYS A 42 3.11 6.49 2.12
C LYS A 42 4.17 5.41 2.00
N ASP A 43 5.39 5.84 1.74
CA ASP A 43 6.58 5.04 1.90
C ASP A 43 6.87 4.81 3.38
N VAL A 44 7.00 3.54 3.78
CA VAL A 44 7.18 3.13 5.17
C VAL A 44 8.31 2.12 5.26
N LYS A 45 9.38 2.45 5.99
CA LYS A 45 10.46 1.52 6.34
C LYS A 45 10.34 1.07 7.79
N VAL A 46 10.27 -0.23 7.99
CA VAL A 46 10.28 -0.89 9.31
C VAL A 46 11.64 -1.55 9.52
N LEU A 47 12.27 -1.29 10.66
CA LEU A 47 13.52 -1.90 11.11
C LEU A 47 13.26 -2.68 12.39
N LEU A 48 13.61 -3.96 12.42
CA LEU A 48 13.64 -4.78 13.62
C LEU A 48 15.06 -4.82 14.17
N LYS A 49 15.25 -4.26 15.36
CA LYS A 49 16.53 -4.29 16.10
C LYS A 49 16.45 -5.27 17.26
N ASN A 50 17.55 -5.96 17.54
CA ASN A 50 17.68 -6.84 18.71
C ASN A 50 17.95 -6.02 20.00
N SER A 51 18.17 -6.71 21.12
CA SER A 51 18.44 -6.07 22.42
C SER A 51 19.80 -5.34 22.49
N GLN A 52 20.71 -5.56 21.55
CA GLN A 52 21.99 -4.83 21.42
C GLN A 52 21.87 -3.63 20.46
N GLY A 53 20.72 -3.44 19.80
CA GLY A 53 20.49 -2.37 18.82
C GLY A 53 20.85 -2.72 17.36
N GLU A 54 21.36 -3.94 17.13
CA GLU A 54 21.74 -4.46 15.81
C GLU A 54 20.50 -4.77 14.98
N GLU A 55 20.53 -4.49 13.67
CA GLU A 55 19.41 -4.73 12.77
C GLU A 55 19.37 -6.20 12.34
N VAL A 56 18.27 -6.89 12.67
CA VAL A 56 18.07 -8.32 12.42
C VAL A 56 17.02 -8.61 11.36
N ALA A 57 16.17 -7.64 11.03
CA ALA A 57 15.30 -7.67 9.85
C ALA A 57 14.90 -6.25 9.41
N GLN A 58 14.58 -6.07 8.13
CA GLN A 58 13.96 -4.85 7.61
C GLN A 58 12.85 -5.18 6.60
N ARG A 59 11.85 -4.29 6.49
CA ARG A 59 10.84 -4.32 5.43
C ARG A 59 10.54 -2.89 5.00
N SER A 60 10.53 -2.64 3.70
CA SER A 60 10.08 -1.37 3.12
C SER A 60 8.80 -1.59 2.31
N THR A 61 7.86 -0.66 2.43
CA THR A 61 6.72 -0.51 1.52
C THR A 61 6.90 0.82 0.79
N VAL A 62 6.73 0.82 -0.53
CA VAL A 62 6.81 2.02 -1.39
C VAL A 62 5.47 2.19 -2.11
N PHE A 63 4.94 3.40 -2.13
CA PHE A 63 3.68 3.72 -2.79
C PHE A 63 3.94 4.50 -4.09
N LYS A 64 3.82 3.81 -5.23
CA LYS A 64 3.89 4.43 -6.55
C LYS A 64 2.50 4.81 -7.05
N THR A 65 2.25 6.10 -7.21
CA THR A 65 1.08 6.62 -7.94
C THR A 65 1.36 6.52 -9.45
N THR A 66 0.45 5.92 -10.22
CA THR A 66 0.55 5.86 -11.68
C THR A 66 -0.03 7.10 -12.34
N LEU A 67 0.48 8.28 -11.98
CA LEU A 67 0.35 9.45 -12.85
C LEU A 67 1.43 9.35 -13.90
N LEU A 68 1.03 9.35 -15.17
CA LEU A 68 1.96 9.44 -16.28
C LEU A 68 2.48 10.87 -16.33
N GLU A 69 3.78 11.04 -16.11
CA GLU A 69 4.48 12.29 -16.43
C GLU A 69 4.54 12.35 -17.96
N ALA A 70 3.67 13.18 -18.56
CA ALA A 70 3.64 13.36 -20.01
C ALA A 70 4.84 14.21 -20.43
N GLU A 71 5.79 13.60 -21.13
CA GLU A 71 6.99 14.29 -21.61
C GLU A 71 6.64 15.21 -22.79
N GLU A 72 6.71 16.53 -22.59
CA GLU A 72 6.58 17.54 -23.65
C GLU A 72 7.86 17.52 -24.53
N GLY A 73 7.74 17.41 -25.86
CA GLY A 73 8.90 17.07 -26.71
C GLY A 73 8.80 17.29 -28.24
N GLU A 74 8.45 18.51 -28.66
CA GLU A 74 8.59 19.08 -30.03
C GLU A 74 7.78 18.46 -31.19
N GLU A 75 7.56 19.26 -32.25
CA GLU A 75 6.57 19.03 -33.32
C GLU A 75 7.14 19.27 -34.74
N VAL A 76 6.58 18.57 -35.76
CA VAL A 76 6.52 18.95 -37.21
C VAL A 76 7.88 18.97 -37.96
N GLU A 77 8.05 18.61 -39.24
CA GLU A 77 7.22 18.15 -40.39
C GLU A 77 7.27 16.58 -40.51
N GLU A 78 6.84 15.82 -41.55
CA GLU A 78 6.29 16.08 -42.91
C GLU A 78 5.04 15.19 -43.22
N GLU A 79 4.20 15.75 -44.09
CA GLU A 79 2.96 15.28 -44.76
C GLU A 79 3.15 14.17 -45.85
N PRO A 80 2.10 13.67 -46.55
CA PRO A 80 0.88 13.03 -46.03
C PRO A 80 0.45 11.76 -46.83
N VAL A 81 -0.36 10.86 -46.24
CA VAL A 81 -1.17 9.88 -46.99
C VAL A 81 -2.55 9.69 -46.34
N GLU A 82 -3.63 9.93 -47.10
CA GLU A 82 -5.01 9.84 -46.58
C GLU A 82 -5.40 8.41 -46.22
N ALA A 83 -5.80 8.19 -44.97
CA ALA A 83 -6.24 6.90 -44.46
C ALA A 83 -7.38 7.05 -43.42
N VAL A 84 -8.55 7.49 -43.90
CA VAL A 84 -9.87 7.31 -43.27
C VAL A 84 -9.99 7.77 -41.80
N GLU A 85 -10.39 9.03 -41.60
CA GLU A 85 -11.14 9.41 -40.40
C GLU A 85 -12.43 8.57 -40.32
N GLU A 86 -12.68 7.90 -39.19
CA GLU A 86 -13.68 8.33 -38.18
C GLU A 86 -13.28 7.70 -36.83
N GLU A 87 -13.15 8.53 -35.78
CA GLU A 87 -12.76 8.06 -34.44
C GLU A 87 -13.94 7.55 -33.58
N ASP A 88 -13.59 6.96 -32.43
CA ASP A 88 -14.43 6.65 -31.27
C ASP A 88 -15.63 5.72 -31.46
N LEU A 89 -15.44 4.43 -31.10
CA LEU A 89 -16.51 3.57 -30.57
C LEU A 89 -15.92 2.33 -29.86
N PHE A 90 -15.19 2.52 -28.76
CA PHE A 90 -14.73 1.42 -27.90
C PHE A 90 -15.89 0.79 -27.10
N HIS A 91 -16.65 -0.07 -27.77
CA HIS A 91 -17.83 -0.76 -27.24
C HIS A 91 -17.50 -1.66 -26.03
N GLN A 92 -17.91 -1.24 -24.83
CA GLN A 92 -18.19 -2.16 -23.71
C GLN A 92 -19.53 -1.80 -23.06
N GLN A 93 -20.61 -2.31 -23.65
CA GLN A 93 -21.99 -2.09 -23.23
C GLN A 93 -22.50 -3.26 -22.36
N GLY A 94 -23.08 -2.94 -21.19
CA GLY A 94 -23.68 -3.90 -20.25
C GLY A 94 -22.72 -4.41 -19.16
N ASP A 95 -23.15 -4.70 -17.93
CA ASP A 95 -24.51 -4.80 -17.37
C ASP A 95 -24.63 -4.03 -16.04
N PRO A 96 -25.68 -3.22 -15.81
CA PRO A 96 -25.85 -2.44 -14.59
C PRO A 96 -26.63 -3.18 -13.47
N ARG A 97 -25.94 -3.99 -12.63
CA ARG A 97 -26.17 -4.09 -11.16
C ARG A 97 -25.36 -5.19 -10.43
N GLY A 98 -24.89 -4.86 -9.21
CA GLY A 98 -25.03 -5.77 -8.05
C GLY A 98 -24.00 -6.88 -7.82
N ALA A 99 -22.74 -6.53 -7.50
CA ALA A 99 -21.86 -7.41 -6.73
C ALA A 99 -20.94 -6.62 -5.78
N ASN A 100 -20.74 -7.11 -4.56
CA ASN A 100 -20.05 -6.39 -3.48
C ASN A 100 -18.55 -6.21 -3.75
N ARG A 101 -18.09 -4.96 -3.89
CA ARG A 101 -16.66 -4.61 -4.04
C ARG A 101 -15.96 -4.43 -2.69
N SER A 102 -16.06 -5.43 -1.82
CA SER A 102 -15.38 -5.44 -0.51
C SER A 102 -13.92 -5.87 -0.64
N CYS A 103 -13.03 -4.95 -0.99
CA CYS A 103 -11.59 -5.19 -0.99
C CYS A 103 -11.07 -5.37 0.44
N ALA A 104 -10.81 -6.62 0.83
CA ALA A 104 -10.06 -6.94 2.05
C ALA A 104 -8.56 -6.99 1.73
N ILE A 105 -7.75 -6.31 2.54
CA ILE A 105 -6.28 -6.43 2.53
C ILE A 105 -5.88 -7.04 3.87
N MET A 106 -5.03 -8.08 3.82
CA MET A 106 -4.47 -8.79 4.98
C MET A 106 -3.09 -8.22 5.37
#